data_AF-A0A7J2SWQ1-F1
#
_entry.id   AF-A0A7J2SWQ1-F1
#
_cell.length_a   1.000
_cell.length_b   1.000
_cell.length_c   1.000
_cell.angle_alpha   90.00
_cell.angle_beta   90.00
_cell.angle_gamma   90.00
#
_symmetry.space_group_name_H-M   'P 1'
#
loop_
_entity.id
_entity.type
_entity.pdbx_description
1 polymer ?
#
loop_
_entity_poly.entity_id
_entity_poly.type
_entity_poly.pdbx_seq_one_letter_code
_entity_poly.pdbx_strand_id
1 'polypeptide(L)'
;MELEPFVVEFYSGESPARGLVASALLDRSLKDRYGGRVPLRSIVVVSRTDAYISGIVGRVLEALSNASVDVPPSRVIEASSLPHADLVIAFTREEAREAPGGRPARLLGDLAGLPDREVEDTLGDLSQLVRALDDLIARALPAILLMSRHKHMGDVVRMLEGVSERYRSSEREMSLALSDFPAAAAAIDALDEALMGLVAPDGPLRRYAEAYGNVCTCGGTMQLTSERYRDGIYELTFACNRCGRRVTRLYRGRATEKIRRATASAC
;
A
#
# COMPACT_ATOMS: atom_id res chain seq x y z
N MET A 1 1.55 -4.81 -16.53
CA MET A 1 1.05 -5.73 -15.46
C MET A 1 0.92 -4.93 -14.17
N GLU A 2 -0.26 -4.85 -13.55
CA GLU A 2 -0.46 -4.03 -12.35
C GLU A 2 -0.07 -4.81 -11.09
N LEU A 3 0.51 -4.13 -10.10
CA LEU A 3 0.67 -4.70 -8.76
C LEU A 3 -0.72 -4.86 -8.15
N GLU A 4 -1.06 -6.08 -7.76
CA GLU A 4 -2.32 -6.31 -7.06
C GLU A 4 -2.37 -5.45 -5.79
N PRO A 5 -3.49 -4.76 -5.50
CA PRO A 5 -3.57 -3.92 -4.31
C PRO A 5 -3.38 -4.71 -3.02
N PHE A 6 -2.62 -4.15 -2.07
CA PHE A 6 -2.61 -4.60 -0.69
C PHE A 6 -3.98 -4.28 -0.06
N VAL A 7 -4.65 -5.31 0.45
CA VAL A 7 -6.03 -5.20 0.93
C VAL A 7 -6.03 -5.10 2.46
N VAL A 8 -6.45 -3.94 2.96
CA VAL A 8 -6.67 -3.68 4.39
C VAL A 8 -8.14 -3.88 4.71
N GLU A 9 -8.44 -4.83 5.57
CA GLU A 9 -9.76 -5.07 6.10
C GLU A 9 -9.91 -4.37 7.45
N PHE A 10 -10.87 -3.45 7.55
CA PHE A 10 -11.30 -2.88 8.81
C PHE A 10 -12.51 -3.66 9.32
N TYR A 11 -12.28 -4.51 10.31
CA TYR A 11 -13.35 -5.24 11.00
C TYR A 11 -13.90 -4.37 12.13
N SER A 12 -15.22 -4.11 12.10
CA SER A 12 -15.87 -3.11 12.97
C SER A 12 -17.05 -3.67 13.78
N GLY A 13 -17.09 -4.99 13.98
CA GLY A 13 -18.15 -5.66 14.74
C GLY A 13 -19.52 -5.42 14.11
N GLU A 14 -20.48 -4.96 14.90
CA GLU A 14 -21.87 -4.74 14.45
C GLU A 14 -22.08 -3.41 13.70
N SER A 15 -21.18 -2.43 13.87
CA SER A 15 -21.36 -1.06 13.40
C SER A 15 -20.27 -0.68 12.39
N PRO A 16 -20.61 -0.32 11.14
CA PRO A 16 -19.63 0.01 10.11
C PRO A 16 -18.93 1.36 10.34
N ALA A 17 -19.37 2.16 11.32
CA ALA A 17 -18.94 3.54 11.48
C ALA A 17 -17.41 3.68 11.62
N ARG A 18 -16.80 2.89 12.52
CA ARG A 18 -15.35 2.90 12.75
C ARG A 18 -14.57 2.49 11.51
N GLY A 19 -15.00 1.43 10.84
CA GLY A 19 -14.38 0.94 9.61
C GLY A 19 -14.46 1.96 8.46
N LEU A 20 -15.62 2.57 8.25
CA LEU A 20 -15.85 3.55 7.19
C LEU A 20 -15.02 4.82 7.41
N VAL A 21 -14.99 5.34 8.64
CA VAL A 21 -14.19 6.51 8.99
C VAL A 21 -12.70 6.21 8.84
N ALA A 22 -12.22 5.08 9.38
CA ALA A 22 -10.83 4.66 9.27
C ALA A 22 -10.38 4.48 7.81
N SER A 23 -11.25 3.87 6.99
CA SER A 23 -11.03 3.69 5.56
C SER A 23 -10.86 5.02 4.83
N ALA A 24 -11.78 5.97 5.01
CA ALA A 24 -11.72 7.27 4.37
C ALA A 24 -10.47 8.07 4.80
N LEU A 25 -10.11 8.02 6.09
CA LEU A 25 -8.91 8.68 6.63
C LEU A 25 -7.61 8.05 6.11
N LEU A 26 -7.58 6.73 5.93
CA LEU A 26 -6.45 6.03 5.33
C LEU A 26 -6.25 6.47 3.88
N ASP A 27 -7.32 6.47 3.09
CA ASP A 27 -7.26 6.86 1.68
C ASP A 27 -6.88 8.34 1.52
N ARG A 28 -7.43 9.23 2.36
CA ARG A 28 -6.99 10.63 2.45
C ARG A 28 -5.49 10.71 2.74
N SER A 29 -5.01 10.01 3.76
CA SER A 29 -3.59 10.04 4.14
C SER A 29 -2.67 9.54 3.02
N LEU A 30 -3.11 8.52 2.26
CA LEU A 30 -2.39 8.00 1.10
C LEU A 30 -2.38 8.99 -0.07
N LYS A 31 -3.50 9.66 -0.32
CA LYS A 31 -3.62 10.70 -1.34
C LYS A 31 -2.76 11.91 -1.00
N ASP A 32 -2.89 12.44 0.22
CA ASP A 32 -2.20 13.65 0.67
C ASP A 32 -0.68 13.46 0.73
N ARG A 33 -0.19 12.30 1.22
CA ARG A 33 1.25 12.07 1.43
C ARG A 33 1.96 11.37 0.28
N TYR A 34 1.25 10.57 -0.51
CA TYR A 34 1.84 9.70 -1.54
C TYR A 34 1.18 9.85 -2.92
N GLY A 35 0.25 10.79 -3.08
CA GLY A 35 -0.41 11.08 -4.36
C GLY A 35 -1.26 9.93 -4.89
N GLY A 36 -1.72 9.02 -4.02
CA GLY A 36 -2.55 7.87 -4.39
C GLY A 36 -1.83 6.80 -5.21
N ARG A 37 -0.48 6.79 -5.22
CA ARG A 37 0.32 5.84 -6.01
C ARG A 37 0.54 4.49 -5.34
N VAL A 38 0.34 4.42 -4.02
CA VAL A 38 0.50 3.18 -3.27
C VAL A 38 -0.68 2.26 -3.65
N PRO A 39 -0.43 1.05 -4.19
CA PRO A 39 -1.49 0.10 -4.53
C PRO A 39 -2.01 -0.52 -3.24
N LEU A 40 -2.84 0.22 -2.53
CA LEU A 40 -3.51 -0.19 -1.30
C LEU A 40 -4.99 0.10 -1.46
N ARG A 41 -5.83 -0.85 -1.07
CA ARG A 41 -7.28 -0.64 -0.95
C ARG A 41 -7.73 -1.02 0.45
N SER A 42 -8.75 -0.33 0.94
CA SER A 42 -9.44 -0.74 2.16
C SER A 42 -10.81 -1.34 1.86
N ILE A 43 -11.29 -2.17 2.76
CA ILE A 43 -12.66 -2.70 2.79
C ILE A 43 -13.17 -2.65 4.23
N VAL A 44 -14.48 -2.48 4.40
CA VAL A 44 -15.11 -2.48 5.72
C VAL A 44 -15.90 -3.75 5.89
N VAL A 45 -15.62 -4.49 6.95
CA VAL A 45 -16.31 -5.74 7.29
C VAL A 45 -17.05 -5.58 8.61
N VAL A 46 -18.30 -6.03 8.59
CA VAL A 46 -19.20 -6.06 9.74
C VAL A 46 -19.72 -7.48 9.97
N SER A 47 -20.16 -7.78 11.19
CA SER A 47 -20.69 -9.09 11.57
C SER A 47 -21.98 -9.42 10.81
N ARG A 48 -22.83 -8.43 10.55
CA ARG A 48 -24.11 -8.56 9.84
C ARG A 48 -24.43 -7.31 9.04
N THR A 49 -25.13 -7.47 7.91
CA THR A 49 -25.68 -6.34 7.15
C THR A 49 -27.20 -6.26 7.25
N ASP A 50 -27.73 -5.12 7.68
CA ASP A 50 -29.17 -4.86 7.79
C ASP A 50 -29.56 -3.46 7.28
N ALA A 51 -30.86 -3.12 7.37
CA ALA A 51 -31.38 -1.82 6.92
C ALA A 51 -30.85 -0.62 7.75
N TYR A 52 -30.39 -0.86 8.99
CA TYR A 52 -29.88 0.17 9.88
C TYR A 52 -28.52 0.71 9.41
N ILE A 53 -27.69 -0.15 8.78
CA ILE A 53 -26.39 0.23 8.22
C ILE A 53 -26.47 1.38 7.22
N SER A 54 -27.47 1.41 6.35
CA SER A 54 -27.63 2.50 5.37
C SER A 54 -27.78 3.88 6.05
N GLY A 55 -28.46 3.93 7.19
CA GLY A 55 -28.59 5.15 8.00
C GLY A 55 -27.27 5.58 8.63
N ILE A 56 -26.46 4.62 9.10
CA ILE A 56 -25.12 4.88 9.63
C ILE A 56 -24.20 5.44 8.54
N VAL A 57 -24.20 4.83 7.34
CA VAL A 57 -23.38 5.28 6.21
C VAL A 57 -23.63 6.75 5.90
N GLY A 58 -24.90 7.17 5.82
CA GLY A 58 -25.25 8.57 5.57
C GLY A 58 -24.69 9.52 6.63
N ARG A 59 -24.82 9.17 7.91
CA ARG A 59 -24.29 9.98 9.03
C ARG A 59 -22.76 10.03 9.05
N VAL A 60 -22.09 8.94 8.67
CA VAL A 60 -20.63 8.90 8.53
C VAL A 60 -20.17 9.81 7.40
N LEU A 61 -20.83 9.78 6.25
CA LEU A 61 -20.53 10.67 5.13
C LEU A 61 -20.68 12.15 5.53
N GLU A 62 -21.73 12.48 6.27
CA GLU A 62 -21.92 13.83 6.81
C GLU A 62 -20.79 14.24 7.77
N ALA A 63 -20.42 13.36 8.71
CA ALA A 63 -19.33 13.61 9.64
C ALA A 63 -17.97 13.78 8.95
N LEU A 64 -17.68 12.95 7.93
CA LEU A 64 -16.47 13.06 7.12
C LEU A 64 -16.44 14.35 6.31
N SER A 65 -17.56 14.73 5.70
CA SER A 65 -17.71 15.99 4.98
C SER A 65 -17.46 17.21 5.88
N ASN A 66 -18.06 17.21 7.08
CA ASN A 66 -17.84 18.25 8.09
C ASN A 66 -16.38 18.34 8.56
N ALA A 67 -15.64 17.22 8.50
CA ALA A 67 -14.21 17.16 8.79
C ALA A 67 -13.32 17.43 7.56
N SER A 68 -13.90 17.85 6.43
CA SER A 68 -13.19 18.08 5.16
C SER A 68 -12.44 16.83 4.64
N VAL A 69 -13.00 15.64 4.87
CA VAL A 69 -12.52 14.38 4.29
C VAL A 69 -13.34 14.08 3.04
N ASP A 70 -12.88 14.57 1.90
CA ASP A 70 -13.54 14.41 0.59
C ASP A 70 -13.02 13.17 -0.16
N VAL A 71 -13.22 12.01 0.45
CA VAL A 71 -12.91 10.70 -0.13
C VAL A 71 -14.08 9.75 0.16
N PRO A 72 -14.65 9.08 -0.85
CA PRO A 72 -15.73 8.13 -0.62
C PRO A 72 -15.23 6.98 0.26
N PRO A 73 -15.92 6.64 1.36
CA PRO A 73 -15.53 5.52 2.20
C PRO A 73 -15.68 4.20 1.44
N SER A 74 -14.95 3.18 1.90
CA SER A 74 -14.99 1.86 1.26
C SER A 74 -16.35 1.18 1.37
N ARG A 75 -16.59 0.21 0.49
CA ARG A 75 -17.80 -0.62 0.54
C ARG A 75 -17.85 -1.43 1.84
N VAL A 76 -19.05 -1.55 2.40
CA VAL A 76 -19.35 -2.43 3.53
C VAL A 76 -19.67 -3.82 3.00
N ILE A 77 -19.04 -4.83 3.57
CA ILE A 77 -19.22 -6.25 3.23
C ILE A 77 -19.56 -7.01 4.51
N GLU A 78 -20.45 -7.99 4.41
CA GLU A 78 -20.75 -8.88 5.53
C GLU A 78 -19.64 -9.91 5.71
N ALA A 79 -19.30 -10.22 6.97
CA ALA A 79 -18.30 -11.23 7.35
C ALA A 79 -18.52 -12.63 6.74
N SER A 80 -19.75 -12.96 6.34
CA SER A 80 -20.11 -14.20 5.63
C SER A 80 -19.47 -14.30 4.24
N SER A 81 -19.12 -13.16 3.64
CA SER A 81 -18.60 -13.01 2.29
C SER A 81 -17.13 -12.60 2.34
N LEU A 82 -16.26 -13.43 2.93
CA LEU A 82 -14.85 -13.09 3.22
C LEU A 82 -14.04 -12.85 1.93
N PRO A 83 -13.65 -11.60 1.59
CA PRO A 83 -12.64 -11.37 0.57
C PRO A 83 -11.25 -11.75 1.12
N HIS A 84 -10.32 -12.04 0.20
CA HIS A 84 -8.91 -12.16 0.58
C HIS A 84 -8.38 -10.80 1.04
N ALA A 85 -8.00 -10.70 2.32
CA ALA A 85 -7.37 -9.52 2.90
C ALA A 85 -5.94 -9.84 3.33
N ASP A 86 -5.02 -8.91 3.09
CA ASP A 86 -3.61 -9.05 3.48
C ASP A 86 -3.37 -8.63 4.94
N LEU A 87 -4.22 -7.74 5.46
CA LEU A 87 -4.17 -7.25 6.82
C LEU A 87 -5.59 -7.05 7.33
N VAL A 88 -5.91 -7.65 8.47
CA VAL A 88 -7.14 -7.39 9.21
C VAL A 88 -6.82 -6.47 10.40
N ILE A 89 -7.55 -5.36 10.51
CA ILE A 89 -7.44 -4.37 11.57
C ILE A 89 -8.76 -4.34 12.34
N ALA A 90 -8.67 -4.49 13.65
CA ALA A 90 -9.78 -4.33 14.59
C ALA A 90 -9.60 -3.07 15.44
N PHE A 91 -10.69 -2.56 16.01
CA PHE A 91 -10.69 -1.35 16.84
C PHE A 91 -10.69 -1.65 18.33
N THR A 92 -11.24 -2.80 18.72
CA THR A 92 -11.23 -3.32 20.09
C THR A 92 -10.55 -4.69 20.18
N ARG A 93 -10.15 -5.09 21.39
CA ARG A 93 -9.58 -6.42 21.61
C ARG A 93 -10.62 -7.53 21.47
N GLU A 94 -11.88 -7.24 21.76
CA GLU A 94 -13.01 -8.15 21.53
C GLU A 94 -13.14 -8.45 20.04
N GLU A 95 -13.22 -7.41 19.20
CA GLU A 95 -13.26 -7.56 17.74
C GLU A 95 -12.04 -8.31 17.19
N ALA A 96 -10.85 -8.07 17.74
CA ALA A 96 -9.65 -8.77 17.32
C ALA A 96 -9.73 -10.29 17.58
N ARG A 97 -10.46 -10.71 18.62
CA ARG A 97 -10.71 -12.12 18.94
C ARG A 97 -11.83 -12.72 18.10
N GLU A 98 -12.85 -11.91 17.78
CA GLU A 98 -14.03 -12.32 17.02
C GLU A 98 -13.87 -12.22 15.50
N ALA A 99 -12.73 -11.69 15.03
CA ALA A 99 -12.46 -11.48 13.63
C ALA A 99 -12.74 -12.75 12.78
N PRO A 100 -13.58 -12.64 11.74
CA PRO A 100 -14.11 -13.79 11.04
C PRO A 100 -13.04 -14.52 10.20
N GLY A 101 -13.18 -15.83 10.12
CA GLY A 101 -12.31 -16.70 9.30
C GLY A 101 -10.99 -17.12 9.96
N GLY A 102 -10.86 -16.96 11.29
CA GLY A 102 -9.66 -17.39 12.04
C GLY A 102 -8.38 -16.65 11.65
N ARG A 103 -8.51 -15.52 10.95
CA ARG A 103 -7.39 -14.69 10.51
C ARG A 103 -6.93 -13.82 11.68
N PRO A 104 -5.62 -13.72 11.93
CA PRO A 104 -5.12 -12.88 13.01
C PRO A 104 -5.43 -11.40 12.70
N ALA A 105 -6.31 -10.80 13.49
CA ALA A 105 -6.56 -9.37 13.44
C ALA A 105 -5.56 -8.62 14.33
N ARG A 106 -5.11 -7.46 13.86
CA ARG A 106 -4.26 -6.54 14.62
C ARG A 106 -5.10 -5.42 15.19
N LEU A 107 -4.81 -5.02 16.42
CA LEU A 107 -5.42 -3.84 17.00
C LEU A 107 -4.86 -2.58 16.31
N LEU A 108 -5.74 -1.63 15.95
CA LEU A 108 -5.31 -0.35 15.37
C LEU A 108 -4.33 0.40 16.30
N GLY A 109 -4.58 0.34 17.61
CA GLY A 109 -3.70 0.90 18.63
C GLY A 109 -2.28 0.34 18.57
N ASP A 110 -2.13 -0.97 18.41
CA ASP A 110 -0.81 -1.62 18.29
C ASP A 110 -0.04 -1.10 17.06
N LEU A 111 -0.73 -0.98 15.91
CA LEU A 111 -0.13 -0.44 14.69
C LEU A 111 0.27 1.03 14.85
N ALA A 112 -0.46 1.78 15.67
CA ALA A 112 -0.16 3.16 16.04
C ALA A 112 0.93 3.30 17.12
N GLY A 113 1.43 2.18 17.67
CA GLY A 113 2.41 2.18 18.78
C GLY A 113 1.80 2.54 20.13
N LEU A 114 0.50 2.34 20.31
CA LEU A 114 -0.29 2.63 21.50
C LEU A 114 -1.07 1.35 21.90
N PRO A 115 -0.41 0.34 22.50
CA PRO A 115 -0.97 -1.00 22.65
C PRO A 115 -2.18 -1.10 23.58
N ASP A 116 -2.42 -0.08 24.41
CA ASP A 116 -3.58 0.03 25.29
C ASP A 116 -4.74 0.83 24.70
N ARG A 117 -4.58 1.33 23.47
CA ARG A 117 -5.57 2.21 22.84
C ARG A 117 -6.56 1.40 22.01
N GLU A 118 -7.79 1.31 22.52
CA GLU A 118 -8.96 0.84 21.79
C GLU A 118 -9.81 2.02 21.31
N VAL A 119 -10.63 1.78 20.29
CA VAL A 119 -11.60 2.76 19.79
C VAL A 119 -13.00 2.14 19.90
N GLU A 120 -13.69 2.55 20.96
CA GLU A 120 -15.09 2.18 21.20
C GLU A 120 -16.04 2.96 20.27
N ASP A 121 -17.27 2.45 20.14
CA ASP A 121 -18.32 3.17 19.41
C ASP A 121 -18.75 4.41 20.21
N THR A 122 -18.87 5.56 19.57
CA THR A 122 -19.05 6.86 20.25
C THR A 122 -20.51 7.15 20.62
N LEU A 123 -21.37 6.13 20.69
CA LEU A 123 -22.81 6.24 20.96
C LEU A 123 -23.51 7.33 20.12
N GLY A 124 -23.00 7.58 18.91
CA GLY A 124 -23.57 8.54 17.97
C GLY A 124 -22.83 9.87 17.81
N ASP A 125 -21.77 10.16 18.56
CA ASP A 125 -20.90 11.33 18.28
C ASP A 125 -19.81 10.98 17.27
N LEU A 126 -20.17 11.01 15.98
CA LEU A 126 -19.26 10.69 14.88
C LEU A 126 -18.16 11.74 14.69
N SER A 127 -18.36 12.98 15.14
CA SER A 127 -17.33 14.02 15.02
C SER A 127 -16.13 13.73 15.94
N GLN A 128 -16.40 13.25 17.15
CA GLN A 128 -15.34 12.76 18.04
C GLN A 128 -14.66 11.52 17.47
N LEU A 129 -15.43 10.62 16.86
CA LEU A 129 -14.89 9.41 16.24
C LEU A 129 -13.89 9.74 15.12
N VAL A 130 -14.24 10.67 14.24
CA VAL A 130 -13.35 11.12 13.14
C VAL A 130 -12.03 11.66 13.70
N ARG A 131 -12.07 12.52 14.73
CA ARG A 131 -10.85 13.07 15.35
C ARG A 131 -10.00 11.99 16.04
N ALA A 132 -10.65 11.07 16.74
CA ALA A 132 -9.94 9.99 17.44
C ALA A 132 -9.23 9.05 16.45
N LEU A 133 -9.88 8.75 15.32
CA LEU A 133 -9.32 7.89 14.27
C LEU A 133 -8.28 8.60 13.40
N ASP A 134 -8.36 9.92 13.20
CA ASP A 134 -7.41 10.66 12.38
C ASP A 134 -5.97 10.56 12.92
N ASP A 135 -5.77 10.82 14.22
CA ASP A 135 -4.45 10.68 14.86
C ASP A 135 -3.97 9.21 14.84
N LEU A 136 -4.86 8.26 15.11
CA LEU A 136 -4.51 6.84 15.12
C LEU A 136 -4.10 6.32 13.74
N ILE A 137 -4.85 6.67 12.69
CA ILE A 137 -4.53 6.30 11.32
C ILE A 137 -3.22 6.96 10.88
N ALA A 138 -3.01 8.23 11.20
CA ALA A 138 -1.76 8.92 10.90
C ALA A 138 -0.53 8.23 11.53
N ARG A 139 -0.67 7.69 12.75
CA ARG A 139 0.36 6.93 13.47
C ARG A 139 0.52 5.50 12.98
N ALA A 140 -0.57 4.83 12.59
CA ALA A 140 -0.57 3.46 12.10
C ALA A 140 -0.10 3.34 10.65
N LEU A 141 -0.28 4.39 9.84
CA LEU A 141 0.06 4.41 8.42
C LEU A 141 1.49 3.93 8.10
N PRO A 142 2.55 4.34 8.82
CA PRO A 142 3.89 3.79 8.63
C PRO A 142 3.97 2.27 8.74
N ALA A 143 3.30 1.66 9.73
CA ALA A 143 3.31 0.22 9.91
C ALA A 143 2.56 -0.47 8.76
N ILE A 144 1.38 0.04 8.41
CA ILE A 144 0.56 -0.46 7.28
C ILE A 144 1.37 -0.41 5.97
N LEU A 145 2.06 0.70 5.70
CA LEU A 145 2.89 0.88 4.51
C LEU A 145 4.08 -0.08 4.48
N LEU A 146 4.69 -0.38 5.63
CA LEU A 146 5.78 -1.33 5.69
C LEU A 146 5.31 -2.76 5.38
N MET A 147 4.14 -3.15 5.90
CA MET A 147 3.54 -4.44 5.58
C MET A 147 3.18 -4.55 4.10
N SER A 148 2.55 -3.50 3.55
CA SER A 148 2.20 -3.39 2.13
C SER A 148 3.42 -3.47 1.22
N ARG A 149 4.47 -2.73 1.55
CA ARG A 149 5.75 -2.77 0.84
C ARG A 149 6.40 -4.15 0.91
N HIS A 150 6.36 -4.79 2.07
CA HIS A 150 6.96 -6.11 2.26
C HIS A 150 6.26 -7.16 1.38
N LYS A 151 4.92 -7.16 1.33
CA LYS A 151 4.16 -8.03 0.42
C LYS A 151 4.59 -7.83 -1.04
N HIS A 152 4.49 -6.60 -1.56
CA HIS A 152 4.79 -6.35 -2.98
C HIS A 152 6.27 -6.58 -3.32
N MET A 153 7.19 -6.39 -2.37
CA MET A 153 8.58 -6.79 -2.57
C MET A 153 8.70 -8.31 -2.71
N GLY A 154 7.98 -9.08 -1.88
CA GLY A 154 7.89 -10.54 -2.01
C GLY A 154 7.34 -10.97 -3.37
N ASP A 155 6.31 -10.28 -3.87
CA ASP A 155 5.75 -10.53 -5.21
C ASP A 155 6.79 -10.31 -6.32
N VAL A 156 7.52 -9.20 -6.24
CA VAL A 156 8.62 -8.88 -7.16
C VAL A 156 9.73 -9.94 -7.11
N VAL A 157 10.13 -10.38 -5.91
CA VAL A 157 11.16 -11.41 -5.73
C VAL A 157 10.70 -12.73 -6.35
N ARG A 158 9.45 -13.16 -6.10
CA ARG A 158 8.90 -14.38 -6.71
C ARG A 158 8.89 -14.32 -8.24
N MET A 159 8.60 -13.15 -8.83
CA MET A 159 8.68 -12.97 -10.28
C MET A 159 10.12 -13.11 -10.79
N LEU A 160 11.10 -12.52 -10.10
CA LEU A 160 12.52 -12.63 -10.45
C LEU A 160 13.04 -14.07 -10.30
N GLU A 161 12.61 -14.78 -9.27
CA GLU A 161 12.90 -16.20 -9.08
C GLU A 161 12.35 -17.04 -10.24
N GLY A 162 11.13 -16.78 -10.68
CA GLY A 162 10.54 -17.44 -11.86
C GLY A 162 11.33 -17.19 -13.15
N VAL A 163 11.87 -15.98 -13.35
CA VAL A 163 12.79 -15.70 -14.48
C VAL A 163 14.11 -16.46 -14.31
N SER A 164 14.67 -16.49 -13.10
CA SER A 164 15.89 -17.25 -12.82
C SER A 164 15.72 -18.75 -13.04
N GLU A 165 14.56 -19.30 -12.71
CA GLU A 165 14.25 -20.72 -12.93
C GLU A 165 14.10 -21.04 -14.42
N ARG A 166 13.39 -20.18 -15.18
CA ARG A 166 13.36 -20.29 -16.64
C ARG A 166 14.76 -20.26 -17.25
N TYR A 167 15.61 -19.35 -16.79
CA TYR A 167 17.00 -19.27 -17.24
C TYR A 167 17.76 -20.58 -16.99
N ARG A 168 17.68 -21.15 -15.78
CA ARG A 168 18.33 -22.44 -15.46
C ARG A 168 17.77 -23.61 -16.28
N SER A 169 16.47 -23.61 -16.56
CA SER A 169 15.84 -24.63 -17.42
C SER A 169 16.36 -24.52 -18.85
N SER A 170 16.37 -23.31 -19.41
CA SER A 170 16.91 -23.03 -20.74
C SER A 170 18.39 -23.37 -20.82
N GLU A 171 19.19 -23.08 -19.78
CA GLU A 171 20.61 -23.46 -19.73
C GLU A 171 20.80 -24.98 -19.79
N ARG A 172 19.98 -25.74 -19.04
CA ARG A 172 20.00 -27.21 -19.11
C ARG A 172 19.61 -27.71 -20.50
N GLU A 173 18.54 -27.18 -21.08
CA GLU A 173 18.09 -27.55 -22.42
C GLU A 173 19.14 -27.21 -23.48
N MET A 174 19.71 -26.00 -23.45
CA MET A 174 20.77 -25.56 -24.36
C MET A 174 22.05 -26.40 -24.22
N SER A 175 22.40 -26.80 -22.98
CA SER A 175 23.55 -27.70 -22.74
C SER A 175 23.34 -29.09 -23.33
N LEU A 176 22.09 -29.55 -23.43
CA LEU A 176 21.69 -30.82 -24.03
C LEU A 176 21.44 -30.71 -25.55
N ALA A 177 21.15 -29.51 -26.05
CA ALA A 177 20.71 -29.21 -27.41
C ALA A 177 21.80 -28.54 -28.27
N LEU A 178 23.08 -28.86 -28.09
CA LEU A 178 24.20 -28.31 -28.88
C LEU A 178 24.06 -28.47 -30.42
N SER A 179 23.03 -29.18 -30.91
CA SER A 179 22.67 -29.33 -32.31
C SER A 179 21.41 -28.57 -32.78
N ASP A 180 20.64 -27.88 -31.92
CA ASP A 180 19.35 -27.24 -32.27
C ASP A 180 19.31 -25.73 -31.94
N PHE A 181 20.03 -24.97 -32.76
CA PHE A 181 20.21 -23.51 -32.63
C PHE A 181 18.90 -22.69 -32.59
N PRO A 182 17.84 -23.01 -33.38
CA PRO A 182 16.56 -22.30 -33.31
C PRO A 182 15.87 -22.38 -31.95
N ALA A 183 15.91 -23.54 -31.28
CA ALA A 183 15.31 -23.71 -29.96
C ALA A 183 16.04 -22.88 -28.89
N ALA A 184 17.37 -22.83 -28.98
CA ALA A 184 18.20 -22.00 -28.10
C ALA A 184 17.93 -20.50 -28.29
N ALA A 185 17.80 -20.03 -29.54
CA ALA A 185 17.47 -18.63 -29.84
C ALA A 185 16.08 -18.25 -29.30
N ALA A 186 15.06 -19.07 -29.52
CA ALA A 186 13.72 -18.83 -28.99
C ALA A 186 13.67 -18.80 -27.46
N ALA A 187 14.49 -19.62 -26.79
CA ALA A 187 14.60 -19.61 -25.32
C ALA A 187 15.26 -18.32 -24.79
N ILE A 188 16.27 -17.79 -25.49
CA ILE A 188 16.89 -16.49 -25.17
C ILE A 188 15.90 -15.35 -25.39
N ASP A 189 15.22 -15.31 -26.54
CA ASP A 189 14.23 -14.28 -26.84
C ASP A 189 13.11 -14.26 -25.79
N ALA A 190 12.61 -15.42 -25.37
CA ALA A 190 11.60 -15.52 -24.32
C ALA A 190 12.09 -15.03 -22.94
N LEU A 191 13.39 -15.22 -22.64
CA LEU A 191 14.02 -14.70 -21.42
C LEU A 191 14.20 -13.18 -21.48
N ASP A 192 14.62 -12.65 -22.62
CA ASP A 192 14.77 -11.22 -22.85
C ASP A 192 13.41 -10.52 -22.79
N GLU A 193 12.37 -11.09 -23.39
CA GLU A 193 10.99 -10.59 -23.26
C GLU A 193 10.51 -10.57 -21.81
N ALA A 194 10.80 -11.64 -21.05
CA ALA A 194 10.43 -11.70 -19.64
C ALA A 194 11.16 -10.63 -18.79
N LEU A 195 12.47 -10.45 -19.00
CA LEU A 195 13.25 -9.42 -18.32
C LEU A 195 12.80 -8.01 -18.70
N MET A 196 12.60 -7.75 -19.99
CA MET A 196 12.12 -6.48 -20.50
C MET A 196 10.72 -6.17 -19.95
N GLY A 197 9.84 -7.17 -19.84
CA GLY A 197 8.52 -7.03 -19.22
C GLY A 197 8.58 -6.61 -17.75
N LEU A 198 9.58 -7.06 -16.99
CA LEU A 198 9.76 -6.67 -15.59
C LEU A 198 10.16 -5.19 -15.44
N VAL A 199 11.05 -4.70 -16.31
CA VAL A 199 11.62 -3.34 -16.25
C VAL A 199 10.87 -2.33 -17.13
N ALA A 200 9.88 -2.77 -17.90
CA ALA A 200 9.05 -1.94 -18.75
C ALA A 200 8.42 -0.76 -17.97
N PRO A 201 8.04 0.34 -18.64
CA PRO A 201 7.40 1.50 -17.99
C PRO A 201 6.18 1.15 -17.13
N ASP A 202 5.43 0.12 -17.51
CA ASP A 202 4.27 -0.42 -16.78
C ASP A 202 4.57 -1.78 -16.12
N GLY A 203 5.84 -2.17 -16.10
CA GLY A 203 6.34 -3.39 -15.48
C GLY A 203 6.33 -3.33 -13.94
N PRO A 204 6.28 -4.48 -13.26
CA PRO A 204 6.16 -4.58 -11.81
C PRO A 204 7.30 -3.88 -11.05
N LEU A 205 8.54 -3.94 -11.55
CA LEU A 205 9.68 -3.27 -10.90
C LEU A 205 9.52 -1.75 -10.93
N ARG A 206 9.06 -1.23 -12.08
CA ARG A 206 8.84 0.19 -12.24
C ARG A 206 7.68 0.67 -11.37
N ARG A 207 6.56 -0.05 -11.37
CA ARG A 207 5.39 0.24 -10.52
C ARG A 207 5.72 0.19 -9.04
N TYR A 208 6.47 -0.81 -8.60
CA TYR A 208 6.94 -0.92 -7.21
C TYR A 208 7.83 0.28 -6.83
N ALA A 209 8.78 0.64 -7.69
CA ALA A 209 9.65 1.78 -7.46
C ALA A 209 8.89 3.13 -7.45
N GLU A 210 7.83 3.27 -8.25
CA GLU A 210 6.99 4.46 -8.26
C GLU A 210 6.06 4.55 -7.05
N ALA A 211 5.52 3.42 -6.59
CA ALA A 211 4.65 3.33 -5.43
C ALA A 211 5.39 3.55 -4.11
N TYR A 212 6.57 2.93 -3.95
CA TYR A 212 7.32 2.93 -2.68
C TYR A 212 8.60 3.77 -2.73
N GLY A 213 8.88 4.43 -3.84
CA GLY A 213 10.10 5.19 -4.05
C GLY A 213 10.29 6.34 -3.08
N ASN A 214 9.22 6.86 -2.49
CA ASN A 214 9.24 7.89 -1.45
C ASN A 214 8.93 7.33 -0.05
N VAL A 215 8.80 6.01 0.13
CA VAL A 215 8.54 5.38 1.43
C VAL A 215 9.87 4.92 2.05
N CYS A 216 10.20 5.44 3.22
CA CYS A 216 11.36 5.02 4.00
C CYS A 216 11.12 3.64 4.63
N THR A 217 12.19 2.93 4.98
CA THR A 217 12.10 1.63 5.69
C THR A 217 11.58 1.76 7.13
N CYS A 218 11.43 2.97 7.65
CA CYS A 218 10.73 3.24 8.92
C CYS A 218 9.25 3.65 8.70
N GLY A 219 8.76 3.60 7.45
CA GLY A 219 7.42 4.03 7.05
C GLY A 219 7.22 5.55 6.98
N GLY A 220 8.26 6.36 7.22
CA GLY A 220 8.24 7.81 6.96
C GLY A 220 8.35 8.15 5.48
N THR A 221 8.14 9.42 5.12
CA THR A 221 8.22 9.89 3.73
C THR A 221 9.61 10.46 3.44
N MET A 222 10.16 10.11 2.28
CA MET A 222 11.42 10.63 1.77
C MET A 222 11.15 11.93 1.02
N GLN A 223 11.69 13.05 1.52
CA GLN A 223 11.54 14.38 0.92
C GLN A 223 12.86 14.82 0.29
N LEU A 224 12.79 15.49 -0.86
CA LEU A 224 13.97 16.04 -1.52
C LEU A 224 14.57 17.14 -0.64
N THR A 225 15.85 17.02 -0.30
CA THR A 225 16.57 17.97 0.57
C THR A 225 17.77 18.62 -0.09
N SER A 226 18.32 18.02 -1.15
CA SER A 226 19.39 18.61 -1.93
C SER A 226 19.31 18.14 -3.38
N GLU A 227 19.55 19.05 -4.31
CA GLU A 227 19.70 18.80 -5.74
C GLU A 227 21.05 19.39 -6.15
N ARG A 228 21.92 18.56 -6.76
CA ARG A 228 23.17 19.00 -7.37
C ARG A 228 23.23 18.50 -8.81
N TYR A 229 23.74 19.31 -9.71
CA TYR A 229 23.95 18.92 -11.11
C TYR A 229 25.44 19.02 -11.44
N ARG A 230 26.01 17.91 -11.91
CA ARG A 230 27.42 17.84 -12.32
C ARG A 230 27.58 16.84 -13.46
N ASP A 231 28.30 17.24 -14.51
CA ASP A 231 28.69 16.38 -15.62
C ASP A 231 27.50 15.61 -16.28
N GLY A 232 26.35 16.28 -16.44
CA GLY A 232 25.16 15.65 -17.05
C GLY A 232 24.32 14.78 -16.11
N ILE A 233 24.69 14.71 -14.83
CA ILE A 233 24.06 13.88 -13.81
C ILE A 233 23.46 14.78 -12.72
N TYR A 234 22.18 14.55 -12.43
CA TYR A 234 21.52 15.08 -11.24
C TYR A 234 21.73 14.12 -10.06
N GLU A 235 22.27 14.67 -8.99
CA GLU A 235 22.39 14.03 -7.69
C GLU A 235 21.29 14.59 -6.78
N LEU A 236 20.27 13.77 -6.53
CA LEU A 236 19.12 14.12 -5.70
C LEU A 236 19.22 13.42 -4.35
N THR A 237 19.38 14.19 -3.28
CA THR A 237 19.42 13.67 -1.91
C THR A 237 18.06 13.83 -1.25
N PHE A 238 17.49 12.71 -0.82
CA PHE A 238 16.25 12.65 -0.09
C PHE A 238 16.53 12.35 1.38
N ALA A 239 15.80 12.98 2.30
CA ALA A 239 15.84 12.66 3.73
C ALA A 239 14.47 12.19 4.22
N CYS A 240 14.46 11.21 5.11
CA CYS A 240 13.23 10.76 5.76
C CYS A 240 12.79 11.77 6.82
N ASN A 241 11.54 12.22 6.76
CA ASN A 241 10.93 13.11 7.75
C ASN A 241 10.78 12.49 9.16
N ARG A 242 10.90 11.17 9.28
CA ARG A 242 10.74 10.43 10.56
C ARG A 242 12.07 10.07 11.21
N CYS A 243 12.98 9.42 10.46
CA CYS A 243 14.24 8.90 11.02
C CYS A 243 15.49 9.63 10.55
N GLY A 244 15.35 10.66 9.69
CA GLY A 244 16.48 11.41 9.15
C GLY A 244 17.36 10.65 8.15
N ARG A 245 17.09 9.35 7.87
CA ARG A 245 17.84 8.55 6.89
C ARG A 245 17.90 9.27 5.55
N ARG A 246 19.11 9.39 5.00
CA ARG A 246 19.38 10.01 3.70
C ARG A 246 19.61 8.98 2.62
N VAL A 247 19.11 9.25 1.42
CA VAL A 247 19.35 8.45 0.22
C VAL A 247 19.63 9.38 -0.93
N THR A 248 20.77 9.18 -1.59
CA THR A 248 21.15 9.93 -2.79
C THR A 248 20.87 9.08 -4.02
N ARG A 249 20.20 9.66 -5.01
CA ARG A 249 19.89 9.01 -6.29
C ARG A 249 20.51 9.80 -7.44
N LEU A 250 21.12 9.08 -8.36
CA LEU A 250 21.77 9.64 -9.54
C LEU A 250 20.85 9.46 -10.75
N TYR A 251 20.58 10.56 -11.46
CA TYR A 251 19.76 10.57 -12.65
C TYR A 251 20.53 11.23 -13.80
N ARG A 252 20.59 10.57 -14.96
CA ARG A 252 21.16 11.16 -16.19
C ARG A 252 20.07 11.92 -16.95
N GLY A 253 20.33 13.19 -17.31
CA GLY A 253 19.51 13.95 -18.29
C GLY A 253 17.99 13.93 -18.07
N ARG A 254 17.20 14.13 -19.16
CA ARG A 254 15.75 14.42 -19.29
C ARG A 254 14.74 13.78 -18.31
N ALA A 255 15.13 12.82 -17.46
CA ALA A 255 14.31 12.26 -16.39
C ALA A 255 13.97 13.24 -15.26
N THR A 256 14.74 14.33 -15.09
CA THR A 256 14.61 15.27 -13.96
C THR A 256 13.35 16.12 -13.98
N GLU A 257 12.81 16.45 -15.14
CA GLU A 257 11.64 17.35 -15.25
C GLU A 257 10.35 16.67 -14.79
N LYS A 258 10.24 15.34 -14.98
CA LYS A 258 9.17 14.52 -14.41
C LYS A 258 9.29 14.38 -12.89
N ILE A 259 10.50 14.24 -12.37
CA ILE A 259 10.74 14.11 -10.92
C ILE A 259 10.42 15.43 -10.21
N ARG A 260 10.88 16.58 -10.75
CA ARG A 260 10.54 17.91 -10.24
C ARG A 260 9.03 18.13 -10.13
N ARG A 261 8.25 17.78 -11.17
CA ARG A 261 6.78 17.89 -11.12
C ARG A 261 6.14 16.96 -10.08
N ALA A 262 6.66 15.74 -9.93
CA ALA A 262 6.15 14.77 -8.97
C ALA A 262 6.50 15.09 -7.51
N THR A 263 7.59 15.82 -7.25
CA THR A 263 7.97 16.26 -5.90
C THR A 263 7.42 17.65 -5.54
N ALA A 264 7.19 18.54 -6.50
CA ALA A 264 6.61 19.86 -6.25
C ALA A 264 5.10 19.85 -5.93
N SER A 265 4.41 18.76 -6.30
CA SER A 265 2.98 18.55 -6.00
C SER A 265 2.72 17.91 -4.64
N ALA A 266 3.76 17.68 -3.84
CA ALA A 266 3.71 17.10 -2.50
C ALA A 266 4.12 18.08 -1.39
N CYS A 267 4.12 19.39 -1.69
CA CYS A 267 4.32 20.49 -0.74
C CYS A 267 2.98 21.14 -0.39
#